data_AF-W5T6I9-F1
#
_entry.id   AF-W5T6I9-F1
#
_cell.length_a   1.000
_cell.length_b   1.000
_cell.length_c   1.000
_cell.angle_alpha   90.00
_cell.angle_beta   90.00
_cell.angle_gamma   90.00
#
_symmetry.space_group_name_H-M   'P 1'
#
loop_
_entity.id
_entity.type
_entity.pdbx_description
1 polymer ?
#
loop_
_entity_poly.entity_id
_entity_poly.type
_entity_poly.pdbx_seq_one_letter_code
_entity_poly.pdbx_strand_id
1 'polypeptide(L)'
;MRKHCARYGEKVPHDSTPAPEPVLVSLSVPVARADLVRDLVRSPSAQPRVPVLDLDLPDERIAEFLVGAAHAAPSESGFVAITNSGERAVALVAATVAALCGEDIRAALTTPDIAFLRGLGGPAIQALREILLAIETEQVDAVTEALDVLRP
;
A
#
# COMPACT_ATOMS: atom_id res chain seq x y z
N MET A 1 28.90 -82.34 21.90
CA MET A 1 30.12 -81.52 21.76
C MET A 1 30.06 -80.81 20.40
N ARG A 2 30.33 -79.50 20.36
CA ARG A 2 30.50 -78.61 19.18
C ARG A 2 29.29 -77.71 18.83
N LYS A 3 29.18 -76.64 19.64
CA LYS A 3 29.00 -75.22 19.29
C LYS A 3 28.04 -74.89 18.13
N HIS A 4 26.79 -74.60 18.49
CA HIS A 4 25.88 -73.73 17.74
C HIS A 4 26.43 -72.29 17.75
N CYS A 5 26.93 -71.81 16.61
CA CYS A 5 27.11 -70.38 16.39
C CYS A 5 25.82 -69.83 15.78
N ALA A 6 25.11 -69.02 16.57
CA ALA A 6 23.96 -68.25 16.15
C ALA A 6 24.41 -66.92 15.52
N ARG A 7 23.86 -66.58 14.36
CA ARG A 7 23.04 -65.36 14.13
C ARG A 7 22.90 -65.13 12.63
N TYR A 8 21.72 -65.45 12.13
CA TYR A 8 21.18 -64.89 10.90
C TYR A 8 20.82 -63.42 11.17
N GLY A 9 21.49 -62.51 10.48
CA GLY A 9 21.10 -61.10 10.36
C GLY A 9 20.85 -60.84 8.89
N GLU A 10 19.62 -61.13 8.48
CA GLU A 10 19.09 -60.96 7.13
C GLU A 10 19.24 -59.49 6.68
N LYS A 11 19.72 -59.28 5.46
CA LYS A 11 19.86 -57.96 4.84
C LYS A 11 18.47 -57.37 4.64
N VAL A 12 18.13 -56.33 5.39
CA VAL A 12 17.02 -55.43 5.05
C VAL A 12 17.43 -54.62 3.82
N PRO A 13 16.71 -54.68 2.69
CA PRO A 13 16.91 -53.71 1.63
C PRO A 13 16.43 -52.35 2.13
N HIS A 14 17.32 -51.37 2.18
CA HIS A 14 16.91 -49.97 2.30
C HIS A 14 16.22 -49.61 0.98
N ASP A 15 14.88 -49.64 0.99
CA ASP A 15 14.06 -48.97 -0.01
C ASP A 15 14.41 -47.47 0.07
N SER A 16 15.31 -47.04 -0.81
CA SER A 16 15.66 -45.63 -0.97
C SER A 16 14.60 -45.04 -1.88
N THR A 17 13.40 -44.81 -1.35
CA THR A 17 12.44 -43.95 -2.03
C THR A 17 13.00 -42.53 -1.93
N PRO A 18 13.44 -41.88 -3.03
CA PRO A 18 13.91 -40.51 -2.96
C PRO A 18 12.74 -39.63 -2.53
N ALA A 19 12.97 -38.74 -1.56
CA ALA A 19 12.01 -37.72 -1.18
C ALA A 19 11.64 -36.91 -2.43
N PRO A 20 10.36 -36.60 -2.68
CA PRO A 20 9.96 -35.82 -3.84
C PRO A 20 10.69 -34.48 -3.81
N GLU A 21 11.47 -34.21 -4.86
CA GLU A 21 12.16 -32.94 -5.03
C GLU A 21 11.13 -31.80 -5.05
N PRO A 22 11.39 -30.67 -4.37
CA PRO A 22 10.46 -29.55 -4.36
C PRO A 22 10.33 -29.01 -5.78
N VAL A 23 9.13 -29.17 -6.36
CA VAL A 23 8.79 -28.58 -7.65
C VAL A 23 8.66 -27.08 -7.45
N LEU A 24 9.62 -26.31 -7.98
CA LEU A 24 9.53 -24.87 -8.04
C LEU A 24 8.43 -24.47 -9.03
N VAL A 25 7.25 -24.17 -8.50
CA VAL A 25 6.16 -23.59 -9.28
C VAL A 25 6.43 -22.10 -9.43
N SER A 26 6.88 -21.67 -10.61
CA SER A 26 6.95 -20.24 -10.95
C SER A 26 5.54 -19.71 -11.14
N LEU A 27 4.96 -19.18 -10.05
CA LEU A 27 3.73 -18.40 -10.11
C LEU A 27 4.05 -17.06 -10.80
N SER A 28 3.77 -16.98 -12.09
CA SER A 28 3.71 -15.70 -12.80
C SER A 28 2.40 -15.02 -12.38
N VAL A 29 2.43 -14.35 -11.23
CA VAL A 29 1.32 -13.48 -10.86
C VAL A 29 1.38 -12.28 -11.81
N PRO A 30 0.33 -11.98 -12.59
CA PRO A 30 0.30 -10.73 -13.32
C PRO A 30 0.40 -9.61 -12.27
N VAL A 31 1.53 -8.91 -12.23
CA VAL A 31 1.67 -7.72 -11.41
C VAL A 31 0.81 -6.67 -12.09
N ALA A 32 -0.44 -6.54 -11.64
CA ALA A 32 -1.25 -5.40 -12.01
C ALA A 32 -0.43 -4.16 -11.68
N ARG A 33 -0.24 -3.28 -12.67
CA ARG A 33 0.43 -2.00 -12.44
C ARG A 33 -0.32 -1.31 -11.30
N ALA A 34 0.38 -0.99 -10.22
CA ALA A 34 -0.24 -0.28 -9.12
C ALA A 34 -0.82 1.04 -9.66
N ASP A 35 -2.11 1.26 -9.39
CA ASP A 35 -2.86 2.41 -9.85
C ASP A 35 -3.18 3.27 -8.63
N LEU A 36 -2.77 4.53 -8.70
CA LEU A 36 -2.92 5.51 -7.63
C LEU A 36 -4.37 5.96 -7.45
N VAL A 37 -5.07 6.16 -8.57
CA VAL A 37 -6.36 6.85 -8.64
C VAL A 37 -7.51 5.88 -8.50
N ARG A 38 -7.33 4.66 -9.02
CA ARG A 38 -8.36 3.62 -8.98
C ARG A 38 -8.85 3.38 -7.56
N ASP A 39 -10.17 3.44 -7.38
CA ASP A 39 -10.86 3.21 -6.11
C ASP A 39 -10.34 4.09 -4.95
N LEU A 40 -9.76 5.27 -5.26
CA LEU A 40 -9.34 6.26 -4.25
C LEU A 40 -10.48 7.18 -3.85
N VAL A 41 -11.29 7.61 -4.81
CA VAL A 41 -12.39 8.56 -4.59
C VAL A 41 -13.69 7.79 -4.33
N ARG A 42 -14.44 8.22 -3.31
CA ARG A 42 -15.75 7.64 -3.00
C ARG A 42 -16.71 8.68 -2.41
N SER A 43 -17.99 8.35 -2.36
CA SER A 43 -19.00 9.17 -1.68
C SER A 43 -18.77 9.20 -0.16
N PRO A 44 -19.21 10.26 0.56
CA PRO A 44 -18.98 10.39 1.99
C PRO A 44 -19.64 9.26 2.77
N SER A 45 -18.93 8.73 3.77
CA SER A 45 -19.45 7.71 4.65
C SER A 45 -20.04 8.34 5.91
N ALA A 46 -21.18 7.83 6.38
CA ALA A 46 -21.87 8.41 7.54
C ALA A 46 -21.09 8.25 8.87
N GLN A 47 -20.24 7.23 8.97
CA GLN A 47 -19.48 6.89 10.19
C GLN A 47 -18.13 6.24 9.85
N PRO A 48 -17.10 7.03 9.52
CA PRO A 48 -15.75 6.52 9.34
C PRO A 48 -15.21 5.96 10.66
N ARG A 49 -14.67 4.73 10.63
CA ARG A 49 -14.02 4.07 11.78
C ARG A 49 -12.52 4.36 11.86
N VAL A 50 -12.05 5.28 11.05
CA VAL A 50 -10.66 5.68 10.87
C VAL A 50 -10.55 7.20 11.03
N PRO A 51 -9.36 7.74 11.31
CA PRO A 51 -9.15 9.18 11.33
C PRO A 51 -9.63 9.83 10.04
N VAL A 52 -10.23 11.01 10.17
CA VAL A 52 -10.74 11.81 9.07
C VAL A 52 -9.98 13.12 9.03
N LEU A 53 -9.43 13.45 7.86
CA LEU A 53 -8.77 14.71 7.57
C LEU A 53 -9.66 15.58 6.68
N ASP A 54 -10.10 16.71 7.19
CA ASP A 54 -10.80 17.73 6.39
C ASP A 54 -9.76 18.61 5.67
N LEU A 55 -9.83 18.68 4.34
CA LEU A 55 -8.89 19.49 3.52
C LEU A 55 -9.26 20.97 3.42
N ASP A 56 -10.38 21.39 4.03
CA ASP A 56 -10.70 22.81 4.22
C ASP A 56 -9.95 23.41 5.43
N LEU A 57 -9.21 22.59 6.19
CA LEU A 57 -8.29 23.05 7.22
C LEU A 57 -7.09 23.81 6.61
N PRO A 58 -6.46 24.72 7.39
CA PRO A 58 -5.21 25.36 6.97
C PRO A 58 -4.10 24.35 6.69
N ASP A 59 -3.25 24.66 5.71
CA ASP A 59 -2.16 23.79 5.25
C ASP A 59 -1.21 23.38 6.40
N GLU A 60 -1.01 24.22 7.42
CA GLU A 60 -0.22 23.88 8.59
C GLU A 60 -0.82 22.72 9.38
N ARG A 61 -2.15 22.70 9.53
CA ARG A 61 -2.88 21.65 10.26
C ARG A 61 -2.92 20.35 9.47
N ILE A 62 -3.04 20.45 8.15
CA ILE A 62 -2.92 19.31 7.24
C ILE A 62 -1.51 18.72 7.35
N ALA A 63 -0.46 19.55 7.30
CA ALA A 63 0.91 19.08 7.41
C ALA A 63 1.20 18.42 8.77
N GLU A 64 0.76 19.02 9.88
CA GLU A 64 0.88 18.41 11.22
C GLU A 64 0.20 17.03 11.30
N PHE A 65 -1.00 16.90 10.72
CA PHE A 65 -1.69 15.62 10.67
C PHE A 65 -0.90 14.58 9.86
N LEU A 66 -0.41 14.95 8.67
CA LEU A 66 0.34 14.05 7.79
C LEU A 66 1.65 13.59 8.41
N VAL A 67 2.35 14.46 9.15
CA VAL A 67 3.52 14.06 9.95
C VAL A 67 3.13 12.99 10.97
N GLY A 68 2.03 13.19 11.69
CA GLY A 68 1.52 12.19 12.64
C GLY A 68 1.19 10.85 11.97
N ALA A 69 0.49 10.90 10.83
CA ALA A 69 0.11 9.71 10.07
C ALA A 69 1.32 8.94 9.52
N ALA A 70 2.36 9.63 9.03
CA ALA A 70 3.56 8.99 8.50
C ALA A 70 4.42 8.30 9.59
N HIS A 71 4.36 8.78 10.83
CA HIS A 71 5.08 8.19 11.97
C HIS A 71 4.25 7.15 12.73
N ALA A 72 2.94 7.08 12.49
CA ALA A 72 2.10 6.03 13.04
C ALA A 72 2.50 4.67 12.44
N ALA A 73 2.45 3.61 13.23
CA ALA A 73 2.74 2.27 12.72
C ALA A 73 1.75 1.93 11.57
N PRO A 74 2.21 1.46 10.40
CA PRO A 74 1.33 1.16 9.25
C PRO A 74 0.18 0.20 9.55
N SER A 75 0.36 -0.63 10.59
CA SER A 75 -0.63 -1.61 11.06
C SER A 75 -1.76 -1.02 11.90
N GLU A 76 -1.70 0.25 12.31
CA GLU A 76 -2.64 0.80 13.30
C GLU A 76 -3.60 1.90 12.81
N SER A 77 -3.37 2.61 11.69
CA SER A 77 -4.45 3.40 11.04
C SER A 77 -4.00 4.17 9.80
N GLY A 78 -4.52 3.79 8.64
CA GLY A 78 -4.70 4.75 7.54
C GLY A 78 -5.83 5.75 7.85
N PHE A 79 -5.97 6.78 7.03
CA PHE A 79 -6.97 7.83 7.20
C PHE A 79 -7.81 8.02 5.93
N VAL A 80 -8.94 8.69 6.10
CA VAL A 80 -9.79 9.18 5.01
C VAL A 80 -9.69 10.69 4.95
N ALA A 81 -9.58 11.26 3.76
CA ALA A 81 -9.66 12.70 3.58
C ALA A 81 -11.03 13.11 3.06
N ILE A 82 -11.51 14.30 3.43
CA ILE A 82 -12.72 14.90 2.90
C ILE A 82 -12.35 16.14 2.11
N THR A 83 -12.82 16.22 0.86
CA THR A 83 -12.71 17.44 0.06
C THR A 83 -13.72 17.46 -1.08
N ASN A 84 -14.12 18.66 -1.49
CA ASN A 84 -14.89 18.88 -2.71
C ASN A 84 -14.04 19.55 -3.82
N SER A 85 -12.73 19.70 -3.61
CA SER A 85 -11.82 20.31 -4.56
C SER A 85 -10.85 19.27 -5.13
N GLY A 86 -10.88 19.11 -6.46
CA GLY A 86 -9.95 18.23 -7.17
C GLY A 86 -8.49 18.66 -7.02
N GLU A 87 -8.21 19.96 -7.04
CA GLU A 87 -6.85 20.49 -6.81
C GLU A 87 -6.33 20.14 -5.41
N ARG A 88 -7.20 20.24 -4.40
CA ARG A 88 -6.87 19.85 -3.02
C ARG A 88 -6.65 18.35 -2.89
N ALA A 89 -7.41 17.52 -3.63
CA ALA A 89 -7.19 16.08 -3.67
C ALA A 89 -5.80 15.74 -4.26
N VAL A 90 -5.40 16.39 -5.37
CA VAL A 90 -4.06 16.20 -5.97
C VAL A 90 -2.97 16.67 -5.00
N ALA A 91 -3.15 17.83 -4.37
CA ALA A 91 -2.23 18.36 -3.38
C ALA A 91 -2.07 17.44 -2.16
N LEU A 92 -3.15 16.84 -1.67
CA LEU A 92 -3.10 15.86 -0.59
C LEU A 92 -2.27 14.63 -0.98
N VAL A 93 -2.45 14.10 -2.19
CA VAL A 93 -1.69 12.95 -2.66
C VAL A 93 -0.20 13.28 -2.69
N ALA A 94 0.18 14.44 -3.23
CA ALA A 94 1.56 14.93 -3.20
C ALA A 94 2.10 15.07 -1.77
N ALA A 95 1.32 15.71 -0.90
CA ALA A 95 1.69 15.96 0.49
C ALA A 95 1.84 14.68 1.31
N THR A 96 1.01 13.67 1.05
CA THR A 96 1.10 12.38 1.72
C THR A 96 2.36 11.64 1.29
N VAL A 97 2.71 11.67 0.00
CA VAL A 97 3.98 11.10 -0.47
C VAL A 97 5.17 11.85 0.14
N ALA A 98 5.13 13.19 0.15
CA ALA A 98 6.17 13.99 0.79
C ALA A 98 6.35 13.62 2.28
N ALA A 99 5.24 13.40 3.01
CA ALA A 99 5.29 12.97 4.41
C ALA A 99 5.97 11.58 4.57
N LEU A 100 5.65 10.63 3.69
CA LEU A 100 6.26 9.30 3.68
C LEU A 100 7.75 9.30 3.31
N CYS A 101 8.15 10.24 2.44
CA CYS A 101 9.53 10.41 2.00
C CYS A 101 10.36 11.32 2.93
N GLY A 102 9.74 11.98 3.91
CA GLY A 102 10.40 12.95 4.79
C GLY A 102 10.75 14.27 4.09
N GLU A 103 9.99 14.64 3.06
CA GLU A 103 10.15 15.84 2.24
C GLU A 103 9.25 17.00 2.73
N ASP A 104 9.32 18.15 2.06
CA ASP A 104 8.56 19.34 2.44
C ASP A 104 7.06 19.20 2.07
N ILE A 105 6.26 18.85 3.08
CA ILE A 105 4.81 18.68 2.96
C ILE A 105 4.12 19.99 2.54
N ARG A 106 4.57 21.15 3.04
CA ARG A 106 3.94 22.45 2.72
C ARG A 106 4.21 22.84 1.27
N ALA A 107 5.43 22.57 0.80
CA ALA A 107 5.76 22.75 -0.62
C ALA A 107 4.90 21.82 -1.50
N ALA A 108 4.69 20.56 -1.10
CA ALA A 108 3.86 19.62 -1.85
C ALA A 108 2.36 20.01 -1.86
N LEU A 109 1.83 20.60 -0.78
CA LEU A 109 0.46 21.11 -0.73
C LEU A 109 0.22 22.31 -1.67
N THR A 110 1.26 23.14 -1.86
CA THR A 110 1.16 24.37 -2.67
C THR A 110 1.55 24.14 -4.13
N THR A 111 2.54 23.27 -4.36
CA THR A 111 3.10 22.97 -5.68
C THR A 111 3.28 21.46 -5.83
N PRO A 112 2.21 20.72 -6.17
CA PRO A 112 2.28 19.26 -6.35
C PRO A 112 3.19 18.87 -7.53
N ASP A 113 4.18 18.00 -7.30
CA ASP A 113 5.03 17.46 -8.37
C ASP A 113 4.34 16.29 -9.09
N ILE A 114 3.55 16.63 -10.11
CA ILE A 114 2.80 15.65 -10.92
C ILE A 114 3.73 14.68 -11.65
N ALA A 115 4.91 15.14 -12.09
CA ALA A 115 5.85 14.29 -12.82
C ALA A 115 6.45 13.21 -11.91
N PHE A 116 6.82 13.58 -10.69
CA PHE A 116 7.25 12.64 -9.67
C PHE A 116 6.15 11.63 -9.31
N LEU A 117 4.92 12.10 -9.09
CA LEU A 117 3.78 11.24 -8.73
C LEU A 117 3.46 10.20 -9.82
N ARG A 118 3.52 10.57 -11.10
CA ARG A 118 3.34 9.63 -12.22
C ARG A 118 4.48 8.61 -12.34
N GLY A 119 5.65 8.95 -11.81
CA GLY A 119 6.84 8.10 -11.78
C GLY A 119 6.89 7.12 -10.60
N LEU A 120 5.91 7.13 -9.69
CA LEU A 120 5.93 6.26 -8.51
C LEU A 120 5.93 4.78 -8.89
N GLY A 121 6.82 4.03 -8.25
CA GLY A 121 6.87 2.58 -8.35
C GLY A 121 5.79 1.89 -7.53
N GLY A 122 5.54 0.61 -7.82
CA GLY A 122 4.53 -0.20 -7.12
C GLY A 122 4.58 -0.11 -5.58
N PRO A 123 5.75 -0.29 -4.93
CA PRO A 123 5.85 -0.19 -3.47
C PRO A 123 5.45 1.17 -2.89
N ALA A 124 5.79 2.26 -3.57
CA ALA A 124 5.42 3.61 -3.12
C ALA A 124 3.90 3.84 -3.23
N ILE A 125 3.29 3.36 -4.31
CA ILE A 125 1.84 3.41 -4.49
C ILE A 125 1.13 2.57 -3.40
N GLN A 126 1.64 1.37 -3.08
CA GLN A 126 1.08 0.56 -2.01
C GLN A 126 1.17 1.25 -0.64
N ALA A 127 2.35 1.79 -0.28
CA ALA A 127 2.53 2.50 0.99
C ALA A 127 1.58 3.70 1.13
N LEU A 128 1.41 4.48 0.04
CA LEU A 128 0.43 5.56 0.02
C LEU A 128 -0.99 5.03 0.19
N ARG A 129 -1.38 3.94 -0.48
CA ARG A 129 -2.72 3.35 -0.42
C ARG A 129 -3.04 2.71 0.93
N GLU A 130 -2.03 2.30 1.69
CA GLU A 130 -2.18 1.84 3.08
C GLU A 130 -2.46 2.99 4.05
N ILE A 131 -1.91 4.17 3.75
CA ILE A 131 -2.05 5.37 4.59
C ILE A 131 -3.26 6.22 4.20
N LEU A 132 -3.42 6.55 2.92
CA LEU A 132 -4.57 7.26 2.39
C LEU A 132 -5.58 6.26 1.84
N LEU A 133 -6.58 5.94 2.67
CA LEU A 133 -7.54 4.88 2.39
C LEU A 133 -8.60 5.30 1.37
N ALA A 134 -9.02 6.57 1.43
CA ALA A 134 -9.97 7.15 0.50
C ALA A 134 -9.98 8.68 0.57
N ILE A 135 -10.45 9.29 -0.51
CA ILE A 135 -10.89 10.68 -0.58
C ILE A 135 -12.41 10.67 -0.71
N GLU A 136 -13.09 11.15 0.32
CA GLU A 136 -14.52 11.30 0.39
C GLU A 136 -14.97 12.66 -0.14
N THR A 137 -15.94 12.65 -1.04
CA THR A 137 -16.40 13.86 -1.73
C THR A 137 -17.83 13.71 -2.20
N GLU A 138 -18.58 14.81 -2.23
CA GLU A 138 -19.88 14.86 -2.89
C GLU A 138 -19.74 14.96 -4.42
N GLN A 139 -18.56 15.32 -4.92
CA GLN A 139 -18.25 15.54 -6.34
C GLN A 139 -17.32 14.45 -6.89
N VAL A 140 -17.75 13.19 -6.80
CA VAL A 140 -16.90 12.02 -7.12
C VAL A 140 -16.31 12.10 -8.52
N ASP A 141 -17.12 12.44 -9.53
CA ASP A 141 -16.65 12.51 -10.92
C ASP A 141 -15.61 13.62 -11.11
N ALA A 142 -15.86 14.82 -10.58
CA ALA A 142 -14.96 15.97 -10.75
C ALA A 142 -13.62 15.77 -10.03
N VAL A 143 -13.63 15.19 -8.83
CA VAL A 143 -12.39 14.88 -8.09
C VAL A 143 -11.62 13.75 -8.78
N THR A 144 -12.32 12.74 -9.30
CA THR A 144 -11.68 11.65 -10.07
C THR A 144 -11.04 12.19 -11.34
N GLU A 145 -11.72 13.06 -12.09
CA GLU A 145 -11.17 13.71 -13.28
C GLU A 145 -9.93 14.54 -12.95
N ALA A 146 -9.93 15.29 -11.85
CA ALA A 146 -8.75 16.04 -11.43
C ALA A 146 -7.57 15.13 -11.08
N LEU A 147 -7.81 13.97 -10.49
CA LEU A 147 -6.77 12.99 -10.15
C LEU A 147 -6.26 12.21 -11.36
N ASP A 148 -6.98 12.20 -12.49
CA ASP A 148 -6.54 11.49 -13.71
C ASP A 148 -5.22 12.04 -14.27
N VAL A 149 -4.82 13.26 -13.91
CA VAL A 149 -3.47 13.81 -14.21
C VAL A 149 -2.34 12.98 -13.61
N LEU A 150 -2.62 12.19 -12.56
CA LEU A 150 -1.66 11.31 -11.88
C LEU A 150 -1.59 9.92 -12.51
N ARG A 151 -2.46 9.59 -13.47
CA ARG A 151 -2.39 8.31 -14.16
C ARG A 151 -1.11 8.23 -15.02
N PRO A 152 -0.43 7.07 -15.03
CA PRO A 152 0.80 6.89 -15.79
C PRO A 152 0.61 7.04 -17.29
#